data_AF-A0AAE9YZI3-F1
#
_entry.id   AF-A0AAE9YZI3-F1
#
_cell.length_a   1.000
_cell.length_b   1.000
_cell.length_c   1.000
_cell.angle_alpha   90.00
_cell.angle_beta   90.00
_cell.angle_gamma   90.00
#
_symmetry.space_group_name_H-M   'P 1'
#
loop_
_entity.id
_entity.type
_entity.pdbx_description
1 polymer ?
#
loop_
_entity_poly.entity_id
_entity_poly.type
_entity_poly.pdbx_seq_one_letter_code
_entity_poly.pdbx_strand_id
1 'polypeptide(L)'
;MTVQASLTISDADSQIVVFLNGEEIYNKSTIGEKPLSDVTDLSSKLVEGDNTLLILGINWGGPSTFKGSLTVNGAVSHFHKMYDASAPRGLLWSDTFVIQGECANVPVLNRVTASSHPDIPQELIEGFSDGAESLDFSDSCQVVRWNGYTYWAFSYMDNRESLAIVAFDVEGQLVGKMEKKGAHFLWQISLDHINKTVTFYGQHNHNITMGWEELQACCLEGVTA
;
A
#
# COMPACT_ATOMS: atom_id res chain seq x y z
N MET A 1 0.19 -9.66 4.91
CA MET A 1 0.97 -10.52 5.84
C MET A 1 1.67 -9.51 6.73
N THR A 2 1.24 -9.40 7.99
CA THR A 2 1.66 -8.30 8.86
C THR A 2 3.17 -8.32 9.06
N VAL A 3 3.83 -7.21 8.72
CA VAL A 3 5.28 -7.06 8.90
C VAL A 3 5.60 -7.08 10.39
N GLN A 4 6.53 -7.95 10.77
CA GLN A 4 7.03 -8.07 12.15
C GLN A 4 8.35 -7.33 12.25
N ALA A 5 8.44 -6.35 13.16
CA ALA A 5 9.67 -5.57 13.35
C ALA A 5 9.94 -5.28 14.82
N SER A 6 11.20 -5.41 15.23
CA SER A 6 11.64 -5.07 16.59
C SER A 6 13.01 -4.41 16.60
N LEU A 7 13.19 -3.45 17.49
CA LEU A 7 14.47 -2.80 17.75
C LEU A 7 15.04 -3.32 19.07
N THR A 8 16.30 -3.72 19.08
CA THR A 8 17.03 -4.09 20.30
C THR A 8 18.17 -3.10 20.54
N ILE A 9 18.23 -2.51 21.72
CA ILE A 9 19.37 -1.70 22.20
C ILE A 9 20.16 -2.53 23.22
N SER A 10 21.42 -2.79 22.90
CA SER A 10 22.31 -3.66 23.69
C SER A 10 23.43 -2.90 24.42
N ASP A 11 23.77 -1.72 23.94
CA ASP A 11 24.70 -0.80 24.60
C ASP A 11 24.34 0.63 24.20
N ALA A 12 24.29 1.52 25.18
CA ALA A 12 24.25 2.95 24.98
C ALA A 12 25.10 3.57 26.09
N ASP A 13 26.01 4.46 25.72
CA ASP A 13 26.65 5.40 26.63
C ASP A 13 26.10 6.78 26.38
N SER A 14 25.80 7.51 27.46
CA SER A 14 25.10 8.80 27.41
C SER A 14 23.65 8.63 26.97
N GLN A 15 23.26 8.89 25.73
CA GLN A 15 21.85 8.85 25.35
C GLN A 15 21.64 8.32 23.93
N ILE A 16 20.60 7.51 23.77
CA ILE A 16 20.10 7.10 22.45
C ILE A 16 18.63 7.46 22.33
N VAL A 17 18.27 8.06 21.20
CA VAL A 17 16.89 8.48 20.87
C VAL A 17 16.54 7.90 19.52
N VAL A 18 15.33 7.37 19.38
CA VAL A 18 14.88 6.69 18.18
C VAL A 18 13.50 7.19 17.77
N PHE A 19 13.38 7.49 16.49
CA PHE A 19 12.14 7.91 15.86
C PHE A 19 11.70 6.90 14.81
N LEU A 20 10.40 6.61 14.75
CA LEU A 20 9.77 5.87 13.66
C LEU A 20 8.78 6.82 12.98
N ASN A 21 8.97 7.09 11.69
CA ASN A 21 8.16 8.03 10.91
C ASN A 21 8.02 9.42 11.58
N GLY A 22 9.04 9.84 12.33
CA GLY A 22 9.07 11.10 13.07
C GLY A 22 8.47 11.05 14.48
N GLU A 23 7.85 9.95 14.90
CA GLU A 23 7.39 9.74 16.29
C GLU A 23 8.52 9.19 17.15
N GLU A 24 8.80 9.77 18.31
CA GLU A 24 9.75 9.20 19.28
C GLU A 24 9.21 7.88 19.83
N ILE A 25 9.94 6.78 19.60
CA ILE A 25 9.54 5.43 20.04
C ILE A 25 10.45 4.87 21.14
N TYR A 26 11.62 5.47 21.33
CA TYR A 26 12.58 5.08 22.35
C TYR A 26 13.48 6.27 22.68
N ASN A 27 13.68 6.53 23.97
CA ASN A 27 14.58 7.55 24.46
C ASN A 27 15.12 7.12 25.81
N LYS A 28 16.43 6.82 25.86
CA LYS A 28 17.06 6.38 27.11
C LYS A 28 18.41 7.04 27.31
N SER A 29 18.56 7.58 28.50
CA SER A 29 19.81 8.07 29.04
C SER A 29 20.43 7.02 29.96
N THR A 30 21.73 6.84 29.86
CA THR A 30 22.49 5.79 30.53
C THR A 30 23.81 6.35 31.05
N ILE A 31 24.12 6.01 32.30
CA ILE A 31 25.41 6.30 32.92
C ILE A 31 25.87 5.01 33.58
N GLY A 32 26.75 4.25 32.90
CA GLY A 32 27.38 3.06 33.47
C GLY A 32 26.50 1.81 33.60
N GLU A 33 25.23 1.83 33.17
CA GLU A 33 24.39 0.62 33.12
C GLU A 33 24.65 -0.16 31.83
N LYS A 34 25.44 -1.24 31.95
CA LYS A 34 25.76 -2.14 30.84
C LYS A 34 25.83 -3.61 31.27
N PRO A 35 25.46 -4.55 30.38
CA PRO A 35 24.85 -4.35 29.06
C PRO A 35 23.34 -4.05 29.15
N LEU A 36 22.80 -3.37 28.14
CA LEU A 36 21.35 -3.22 27.95
C LEU A 36 20.77 -4.45 27.25
N SER A 37 19.45 -4.65 27.38
CA SER A 37 18.71 -5.68 26.64
C SER A 37 17.32 -5.18 26.26
N ASP A 38 17.21 -3.89 26.00
CA ASP A 38 15.93 -3.22 25.78
C ASP A 38 15.41 -3.60 24.39
N VAL A 39 14.19 -4.12 24.33
CA VAL A 39 13.53 -4.50 23.08
C VAL A 39 12.25 -3.69 22.92
N THR A 40 12.11 -2.99 21.80
CA THR A 40 10.92 -2.26 21.40
C THR A 40 10.27 -2.97 20.23
N ASP A 41 9.03 -3.42 20.37
CA ASP A 41 8.20 -3.89 19.25
C ASP A 41 7.73 -2.70 18.42
N LEU A 42 7.99 -2.76 17.12
CA LEU A 42 7.64 -1.71 16.16
C LEU A 42 6.41 -2.08 15.33
N SER A 43 6.00 -3.36 15.34
CA SER A 43 5.09 -3.95 14.35
C SER A 43 3.75 -3.22 14.27
N SER A 44 3.18 -2.85 15.42
CA SER A 44 1.89 -2.13 15.48
C SER A 44 1.97 -0.64 15.12
N LYS A 45 3.18 -0.09 15.01
CA LYS A 45 3.45 1.31 14.64
C LYS A 45 3.84 1.48 13.18
N LEU A 46 4.03 0.38 12.44
CA LEU A 46 4.29 0.43 11.01
C LEU A 46 3.02 0.85 10.27
N VAL A 47 3.20 1.74 9.29
CA VAL A 47 2.16 2.10 8.33
C VAL A 47 2.37 1.38 7.00
N GLU A 48 1.38 1.45 6.12
CA GLU A 48 1.51 0.97 4.73
C GLU A 48 2.64 1.70 4.01
N GLY A 49 3.38 0.97 3.16
CA GLY A 49 4.54 1.50 2.43
C GLY A 49 5.80 1.64 3.29
N ASP A 50 6.70 2.53 2.88
CA ASP A 50 8.00 2.69 3.52
C ASP A 50 7.89 3.38 4.88
N ASN A 51 8.48 2.74 5.90
CA ASN A 51 8.63 3.31 7.23
C ASN A 51 10.09 3.68 7.46
N THR A 52 10.34 4.84 8.06
CA THR A 52 11.70 5.33 8.33
C THR A 52 11.99 5.28 9.82
N LEU A 53 13.00 4.50 10.19
CA LEU A 53 13.53 4.44 11.56
C LEU A 53 14.83 5.25 11.62
N LEU A 54 14.83 6.33 12.40
CA LEU A 54 16.01 7.17 12.66
C LEU A 54 16.52 6.91 14.08
N ILE A 55 17.78 6.52 14.21
CA ILE A 55 18.47 6.32 15.48
C ILE A 55 19.50 7.42 15.66
N LEU A 56 19.55 8.04 16.84
CA LEU A 56 20.48 9.11 17.20
C LEU A 56 21.29 8.72 18.44
N GLY A 57 22.62 8.79 18.34
CA GLY A 57 23.55 8.63 19.46
C GLY A 57 24.08 9.98 19.95
N ILE A 58 23.79 10.32 21.20
CA ILE A 58 24.14 11.60 21.82
C ILE A 58 25.14 11.35 22.94
N ASN A 59 26.30 12.00 22.87
CA ASN A 59 27.35 11.90 23.88
C ASN A 59 27.35 13.10 24.83
N TRP A 60 27.49 12.85 26.12
CA TRP A 60 27.63 13.87 27.16
C TRP A 60 29.11 14.11 27.55
N GLY A 61 30.02 13.32 26.98
CA GLY A 61 31.47 13.46 27.08
C GLY A 61 32.16 12.16 27.51
N GLY A 62 33.45 12.04 27.18
CA GLY A 62 34.19 10.80 27.38
C GLY A 62 33.90 9.76 26.28
N PRO A 63 34.44 8.54 26.43
CA PRO A 63 34.17 7.45 25.49
C PRO A 63 32.69 7.12 25.44
N SER A 64 32.20 6.75 24.26
CA SER A 64 30.80 6.34 24.10
C SER A 64 30.66 5.18 23.11
N THR A 65 29.70 4.30 23.40
CA THR A 65 29.30 3.18 22.55
C THR A 65 27.79 3.23 22.31
N PHE A 66 27.37 2.98 21.08
CA PHE A 66 25.97 2.81 20.69
C PHE A 66 25.86 1.50 19.90
N LYS A 67 25.08 0.54 20.41
CA LYS A 67 25.02 -0.81 19.85
C LYS A 67 23.64 -1.43 19.94
N GLY A 68 23.20 -2.05 18.86
CA GLY A 68 21.93 -2.75 18.82
C GLY A 68 21.68 -3.45 17.50
N SER A 69 20.42 -3.80 17.27
CA SER A 69 19.96 -4.40 16.03
C SER A 69 18.49 -4.11 15.75
N LEU A 70 18.17 -3.91 14.48
CA LEU A 70 16.82 -3.94 13.96
C LEU A 70 16.54 -5.33 13.39
N THR A 71 15.45 -5.96 13.80
CA THR A 71 14.97 -7.22 13.21
C THR A 71 13.70 -6.94 12.42
N VAL A 72 13.64 -7.37 11.15
CA VAL A 72 12.45 -7.26 10.29
C VAL A 72 12.18 -8.61 9.65
N ASN A 73 10.99 -9.19 9.91
CA ASN A 73 10.59 -10.51 9.43
C ASN A 73 11.67 -11.60 9.68
N GLY A 74 12.35 -11.51 10.82
CA GLY A 74 13.44 -12.41 11.21
C GLY A 74 14.83 -12.08 10.63
N ALA A 75 14.93 -11.17 9.65
CA ALA A 75 16.22 -10.67 9.17
C ALA A 75 16.79 -9.62 10.13
N VAL A 76 18.07 -9.72 10.48
CA VAL A 76 18.71 -8.88 11.50
C VAL A 76 19.74 -7.94 10.87
N SER A 77 19.58 -6.65 11.14
CA SER A 77 20.50 -5.57 10.77
C SER A 77 21.14 -4.98 12.02
N HIS A 78 22.45 -5.18 12.19
CA HIS A 78 23.18 -4.67 13.35
C HIS A 78 23.68 -3.25 13.14
N PHE A 79 23.72 -2.46 14.21
CA PHE A 79 24.47 -1.21 14.28
C PHE A 79 25.41 -1.22 15.48
N HIS A 80 26.59 -0.65 15.29
CA HIS A 80 27.58 -0.50 16.34
C HIS A 80 28.50 0.68 16.02
N LYS A 81 28.57 1.64 16.94
CA LYS A 81 29.48 2.77 16.88
C LYS A 81 30.18 2.96 18.20
N MET A 82 31.46 3.26 18.14
CA MET A 82 32.30 3.57 19.29
C MET A 82 33.06 4.84 19.03
N TYR A 83 33.21 5.64 20.07
CA TYR A 83 33.95 6.88 20.07
C TYR A 83 34.85 6.92 21.30
N ASP A 84 36.06 7.46 21.14
CA ASP A 84 37.01 7.58 22.24
C ASP A 84 36.72 8.80 23.15
N ALA A 85 37.57 9.00 24.15
CA ALA A 85 37.42 10.08 25.12
C ALA A 85 37.52 11.51 24.54
N SER A 86 38.05 11.67 23.32
CA SER A 86 38.18 12.96 22.64
C SER A 86 36.91 13.38 21.89
N ALA A 87 35.91 12.49 21.80
CA ALA A 87 34.69 12.75 21.08
C ALA A 87 33.93 13.96 21.66
N PRO A 88 33.35 14.82 20.80
CA PRO A 88 32.64 16.00 21.25
C PRO A 88 31.36 15.65 22.01
N ARG A 89 30.83 16.64 22.71
CA ARG A 89 29.49 16.57 23.32
C ARG A 89 28.43 16.90 22.27
N GLY A 90 27.30 16.19 22.31
CA GLY A 90 26.17 16.38 21.42
C GLY A 90 25.90 15.16 20.54
N LEU A 91 25.24 15.37 19.40
CA LEU A 91 24.94 14.32 18.43
C LEU A 91 26.25 13.84 17.77
N LEU A 92 26.64 12.59 18.02
CA LEU A 92 27.83 11.98 17.42
C LEU A 92 27.52 11.14 16.20
N TRP A 93 26.33 10.55 16.20
CA TRP A 93 25.97 9.51 15.27
C TRP A 93 24.49 9.54 14.97
N SER A 94 24.15 9.26 13.71
CA SER A 94 22.83 8.84 13.32
C SER A 94 22.90 7.65 12.36
N ASP A 95 21.85 6.85 12.35
CA ASP A 95 21.63 5.80 11.36
C ASP A 95 20.16 5.75 10.99
N THR A 96 19.89 5.34 9.76
CA THR A 96 18.53 5.35 9.20
C THR A 96 18.26 4.02 8.53
N PHE A 97 17.18 3.38 8.95
CA PHE A 97 16.70 2.15 8.36
C PHE A 97 15.37 2.41 7.66
N VAL A 98 15.22 1.86 6.46
CA VAL A 98 13.92 1.77 5.79
C VAL A 98 13.34 0.40 6.10
N ILE A 99 12.19 0.38 6.79
CA ILE A 99 11.40 -0.82 7.01
C ILE A 99 10.30 -0.79 5.96
N GLN A 100 10.33 -1.76 5.04
CA GLN A 100 9.24 -1.98 4.11
C GLN A 100 8.02 -2.43 4.91
N GLY A 101 7.00 -1.57 5.02
CA GLY A 101 5.71 -1.91 5.61
C GLY A 101 4.93 -2.85 4.70
N GLU A 102 3.67 -3.12 5.05
CA GLU A 102 2.81 -3.84 4.12
C GLU A 102 2.67 -3.00 2.83
N CYS A 103 2.80 -3.63 1.66
CA CYS A 103 2.45 -2.97 0.41
C CYS A 103 0.99 -2.52 0.51
N ALA A 104 0.72 -1.25 0.21
CA ALA A 104 -0.63 -0.73 0.23
C ALA A 104 -1.52 -1.62 -0.64
N ASN A 105 -2.46 -2.33 -0.01
CA ASN A 105 -3.41 -3.17 -0.72
C ASN A 105 -4.53 -2.27 -1.25
N VAL A 106 -4.17 -1.47 -2.26
CA VAL A 106 -5.02 -0.49 -2.91
C VAL A 106 -5.37 -0.96 -4.31
N PRO A 107 -6.49 -0.52 -4.89
CA PRO A 107 -6.78 -0.81 -6.28
C PRO A 107 -5.68 -0.25 -7.18
N VAL A 108 -5.34 -0.98 -8.23
CA VAL A 108 -4.40 -0.55 -9.26
C VAL A 108 -5.03 -0.74 -10.63
N LEU A 109 -4.64 0.11 -11.58
CA LEU A 109 -5.06 -0.03 -12.97
C LEU A 109 -4.07 -0.89 -13.74
N ASN A 110 -4.61 -1.91 -14.41
CA ASN A 110 -3.86 -2.73 -15.34
C ASN A 110 -4.46 -2.58 -16.74
N ARG A 111 -3.59 -2.44 -17.75
CA ARG A 111 -4.02 -2.54 -19.14
C ARG A 111 -3.89 -4.00 -19.58
N VAL A 112 -4.96 -4.53 -20.15
CA VAL A 112 -5.06 -5.92 -20.62
C VAL A 112 -5.63 -5.93 -22.05
N THR A 113 -5.55 -7.05 -22.75
CA THR A 113 -6.25 -7.21 -24.03
C THR A 113 -7.76 -7.22 -23.79
N ALA A 114 -8.54 -6.50 -24.60
CA ALA A 114 -9.98 -6.38 -24.41
C ALA A 114 -10.66 -7.77 -24.40
N SER A 115 -10.29 -8.66 -25.31
CA SER A 115 -10.80 -10.04 -25.41
C SER A 115 -10.25 -11.02 -24.35
N SER A 116 -9.46 -10.55 -23.38
CA SER A 116 -8.94 -11.39 -22.29
C SER A 116 -9.86 -11.46 -21.07
N HIS A 117 -11.05 -10.86 -21.15
CA HIS A 117 -12.04 -11.01 -20.08
C HIS A 117 -12.48 -12.48 -19.94
N PRO A 118 -12.80 -12.94 -18.72
CA PRO A 118 -13.48 -14.24 -18.54
C PRO A 118 -14.89 -14.22 -19.14
N ASP A 119 -15.59 -15.35 -19.11
CA ASP A 119 -16.97 -15.44 -19.61
C ASP A 119 -17.89 -14.41 -18.92
N ILE A 120 -18.59 -13.61 -19.72
CA ILE A 120 -19.51 -12.57 -19.25
C ILE A 120 -20.97 -13.00 -19.43
N PRO A 121 -21.89 -12.50 -18.59
CA PRO A 121 -23.33 -12.64 -18.79
C PRO A 121 -23.79 -12.17 -20.18
N GLN A 122 -24.77 -12.86 -20.77
CA GLN A 122 -25.21 -12.65 -22.17
C GLN A 122 -25.78 -11.26 -22.45
N GLU A 123 -26.20 -10.52 -21.43
CA GLU A 123 -26.71 -9.15 -21.57
C GLU A 123 -25.61 -8.09 -21.68
N LEU A 124 -24.35 -8.47 -21.46
CA LEU A 124 -23.20 -7.59 -21.47
C LEU A 124 -22.42 -7.72 -22.77
N ILE A 125 -21.79 -6.62 -23.17
CA ILE A 125 -20.91 -6.55 -24.33
C ILE A 125 -19.57 -5.96 -23.91
N GLU A 126 -18.50 -6.58 -24.40
CA GLU A 126 -17.14 -6.08 -24.34
C GLU A 126 -16.98 -4.87 -25.26
N GLY A 127 -16.27 -3.86 -24.78
CA GLY A 127 -16.03 -2.66 -25.57
C GLY A 127 -15.31 -1.62 -24.74
N PHE A 128 -14.07 -1.35 -25.13
CA PHE A 128 -13.30 -0.23 -24.62
C PHE A 128 -13.05 0.72 -25.79
N SER A 129 -13.72 1.87 -25.84
CA SER A 129 -13.55 2.80 -26.97
C SER A 129 -12.15 3.42 -26.96
N ASP A 130 -11.60 3.75 -28.13
CA ASP A 130 -10.29 4.43 -28.25
C ASP A 130 -10.31 5.91 -27.80
N GLY A 131 -11.46 6.39 -27.32
CA GLY A 131 -11.62 7.73 -26.75
C GLY A 131 -13.09 8.07 -26.51
N ALA A 132 -13.34 9.18 -25.80
CA ALA A 132 -14.69 9.62 -25.43
C ALA A 132 -15.63 9.84 -26.62
N GLU A 133 -15.11 10.24 -27.78
CA GLU A 133 -15.89 10.49 -29.00
C GLU A 133 -15.68 9.40 -30.07
N SER A 134 -14.92 8.35 -29.75
CA SER A 134 -14.61 7.29 -30.71
C SER A 134 -15.79 6.32 -30.87
N LEU A 135 -16.03 5.91 -32.11
CA LEU A 135 -16.88 4.77 -32.44
C LEU A 135 -16.06 3.48 -32.62
N ASP A 136 -14.74 3.60 -32.66
CA ASP A 136 -13.82 2.47 -32.76
C ASP A 136 -13.48 1.93 -31.36
N PHE A 137 -13.46 0.60 -31.25
CA PHE A 137 -13.05 -0.10 -30.05
C PHE A 137 -11.56 -0.45 -30.09
N SER A 138 -10.93 -0.31 -28.93
CA SER A 138 -9.55 -0.66 -28.64
C SER A 138 -9.39 -2.16 -28.42
N ASP A 139 -8.28 -2.72 -28.92
CA ASP A 139 -7.84 -4.07 -28.57
C ASP A 139 -7.32 -4.17 -27.12
N SER A 140 -7.19 -3.04 -26.41
CA SER A 140 -6.73 -2.99 -25.03
C SER A 140 -7.72 -2.26 -24.12
N CYS A 141 -7.93 -2.79 -22.91
CA CYS A 141 -8.86 -2.23 -21.93
C CYS A 141 -8.14 -2.00 -20.60
N GLN A 142 -8.56 -0.98 -19.84
CA GLN A 142 -8.16 -0.81 -18.45
C GLN A 142 -9.09 -1.61 -17.53
N VAL A 143 -8.51 -2.33 -16.57
CA VAL A 143 -9.22 -3.03 -15.51
C VAL A 143 -8.67 -2.60 -14.16
N VAL A 144 -9.49 -2.69 -13.12
CA VAL A 144 -9.04 -2.47 -11.74
C VAL A 144 -8.67 -3.82 -11.14
N ARG A 145 -7.49 -3.93 -10.53
CA ARG A 145 -7.09 -5.10 -9.74
C ARG A 145 -6.99 -4.73 -8.28
N TRP A 146 -7.63 -5.52 -7.41
CA TRP A 146 -7.61 -5.24 -5.98
C TRP A 146 -8.07 -6.46 -5.17
N ASN A 147 -7.41 -6.76 -4.04
CA ASN A 147 -7.78 -7.87 -3.16
C ASN A 147 -7.89 -9.25 -3.83
N GLY A 148 -7.09 -9.50 -4.88
CA GLY A 148 -7.16 -10.75 -5.65
C GLY A 148 -8.31 -10.82 -6.67
N TYR A 149 -9.10 -9.76 -6.80
CA TYR A 149 -10.13 -9.64 -7.81
C TYR A 149 -9.69 -8.76 -8.99
N THR A 150 -10.24 -9.06 -10.16
CA THR A 150 -10.17 -8.19 -11.34
C THR A 150 -11.57 -7.65 -11.65
N TYR A 151 -11.72 -6.33 -11.60
CA TYR A 151 -12.97 -5.63 -11.90
C TYR A 151 -12.93 -5.12 -13.33
N TRP A 152 -13.92 -5.52 -14.11
CA TRP A 152 -14.19 -5.07 -15.46
C TRP A 152 -15.43 -4.19 -15.47
N ALA A 153 -15.49 -3.22 -16.38
CA ALA A 153 -16.73 -2.52 -16.67
C ALA A 153 -17.18 -2.87 -18.10
N PHE A 154 -18.42 -3.29 -18.24
CA PHE A 154 -19.04 -3.64 -19.51
C PHE A 154 -20.23 -2.75 -19.80
N SER A 155 -20.58 -2.60 -21.07
CA SER A 155 -21.85 -1.98 -21.47
C SER A 155 -22.93 -3.05 -21.58
N TYR A 156 -24.19 -2.65 -21.51
CA TYR A 156 -25.32 -3.54 -21.77
C TYR A 156 -25.67 -3.56 -23.26
N MET A 157 -26.04 -4.75 -23.76
CA MET A 157 -26.41 -4.94 -25.17
C MET A 157 -27.66 -4.16 -25.59
N ASP A 158 -28.52 -3.76 -24.65
CA ASP A 158 -29.70 -2.95 -24.92
C ASP A 158 -29.40 -1.45 -25.05
N ASN A 159 -28.11 -1.08 -25.04
CA ASN A 159 -27.62 0.28 -25.25
C ASN A 159 -28.18 1.30 -24.25
N ARG A 160 -28.53 0.86 -23.03
CA ARG A 160 -28.85 1.78 -21.94
C ARG A 160 -27.60 2.54 -21.49
N GLU A 161 -27.81 3.73 -20.96
CA GLU A 161 -26.75 4.58 -20.40
C GLU A 161 -26.33 4.08 -19.00
N SER A 162 -25.77 2.87 -18.95
CA SER A 162 -25.28 2.23 -17.71
C SER A 162 -24.10 1.30 -18.00
N LEU A 163 -23.22 1.18 -17.01
CA LEU A 163 -22.14 0.20 -16.99
C LEU A 163 -22.45 -0.91 -15.98
N ALA A 164 -22.09 -2.14 -16.33
CA ALA A 164 -22.00 -3.26 -15.40
C ALA A 164 -20.56 -3.36 -14.89
N ILE A 165 -20.35 -3.12 -13.59
CA ILE A 165 -19.07 -3.39 -12.92
C ILE A 165 -19.09 -4.84 -12.46
N VAL A 166 -18.27 -5.68 -13.07
CA VAL A 166 -18.22 -7.13 -12.84
C VAL A 166 -16.89 -7.47 -12.19
N ALA A 167 -16.93 -8.27 -11.14
CA ALA A 167 -15.75 -8.74 -10.44
C ALA A 167 -15.51 -10.23 -10.72
N PHE A 168 -14.26 -10.56 -11.03
CA PHE A 168 -13.79 -11.93 -11.18
C PHE A 168 -12.71 -12.24 -10.16
N ASP A 169 -12.70 -13.46 -9.63
CA ASP A 169 -11.61 -13.94 -8.80
C ASP A 169 -10.36 -14.33 -9.61
N VAL A 170 -9.34 -14.88 -8.93
CA VAL A 170 -8.07 -15.30 -9.56
C VAL A 170 -8.23 -16.48 -10.53
N GLU A 171 -9.31 -17.25 -10.43
CA GLU A 171 -9.64 -18.36 -11.33
C GLU A 171 -10.46 -17.89 -12.54
N GLY A 172 -10.87 -16.62 -12.56
CA GLY A 172 -11.72 -16.04 -13.60
C GLY A 172 -13.21 -16.33 -13.39
N GLN A 173 -13.61 -16.75 -12.18
CA GLN A 173 -15.03 -16.96 -11.87
C GLN A 173 -15.70 -15.63 -11.53
N LEU A 174 -16.91 -15.41 -12.06
CA LEU A 174 -17.71 -14.23 -11.72
C LEU A 174 -18.16 -14.32 -10.26
N VAL A 175 -17.71 -13.39 -9.44
CA VAL A 175 -18.04 -13.33 -8.00
C VAL A 175 -18.96 -12.15 -7.65
N GLY A 176 -19.19 -11.24 -8.59
CA GLY A 176 -19.94 -10.03 -8.34
C GLY A 176 -20.33 -9.29 -9.61
N LYS A 177 -21.49 -8.62 -9.59
CA LYS A 177 -21.94 -7.70 -10.64
C LYS A 177 -22.80 -6.60 -10.05
N MET A 178 -22.50 -5.35 -10.42
CA MET A 178 -23.29 -4.18 -10.04
C MET A 178 -23.58 -3.30 -11.26
N GLU A 179 -24.83 -2.86 -11.43
CA GLU A 179 -25.20 -1.86 -12.44
C GLU A 179 -25.01 -0.45 -11.89
N LYS A 180 -24.38 0.42 -12.67
CA LYS A 180 -24.24 1.85 -12.36
C LYS A 180 -24.71 2.68 -13.55
N LYS A 181 -25.65 3.58 -13.30
CA LYS A 181 -26.25 4.46 -14.31
C LYS A 181 -25.40 5.70 -14.54
N GLY A 182 -25.38 6.20 -15.77
CA GLY A 182 -24.80 7.50 -16.12
C GLY A 182 -23.58 7.46 -17.03
N ALA A 183 -23.23 6.30 -17.60
CA ALA A 183 -22.23 6.18 -18.67
C ALA A 183 -22.47 4.89 -19.46
N HIS A 184 -22.07 4.87 -20.73
CA HIS A 184 -21.99 3.67 -21.57
C HIS A 184 -20.74 3.75 -22.44
N PHE A 185 -20.28 2.63 -23.00
CA PHE A 185 -19.03 2.50 -23.78
C PHE A 185 -17.81 3.09 -23.06
N LEU A 186 -17.24 2.30 -22.13
CA LEU A 186 -16.06 2.67 -21.35
C LEU A 186 -14.89 3.04 -22.28
N TRP A 187 -14.13 4.08 -21.99
CA TRP A 187 -12.89 4.42 -22.71
C TRP A 187 -11.74 4.81 -21.77
N GLN A 188 -12.02 5.03 -20.48
CA GLN A 188 -10.99 5.32 -19.48
C GLN A 188 -11.45 4.94 -18.07
N ILE A 189 -10.50 4.54 -17.24
CA ILE A 189 -10.66 4.45 -15.78
C ILE A 189 -9.60 5.32 -15.11
N SER A 190 -9.96 6.01 -14.03
CA SER A 190 -9.02 6.69 -13.14
C SER A 190 -9.18 6.23 -11.69
N LEU A 191 -8.11 6.34 -10.91
CA LEU A 191 -8.08 6.08 -9.47
C LEU A 191 -7.64 7.34 -8.73
N ASP A 192 -8.33 7.66 -7.65
CA ASP A 192 -7.93 8.67 -6.69
C ASP A 192 -7.65 7.99 -5.34
N HIS A 193 -6.37 7.85 -5.00
CA HIS A 193 -5.94 7.20 -3.77
C HIS A 193 -6.10 8.07 -2.52
N ILE A 194 -6.28 9.39 -2.69
CA ILE A 194 -6.52 10.33 -1.58
C ILE A 194 -7.98 10.26 -1.16
N ASN A 195 -8.89 10.38 -2.14
CA ASN A 195 -10.33 10.33 -1.91
C ASN A 195 -10.89 8.90 -1.89
N LYS A 196 -10.05 7.90 -2.18
CA LYS A 196 -10.40 6.47 -2.25
C LYS A 196 -11.58 6.21 -3.20
N THR A 197 -11.47 6.74 -4.41
CA THR A 197 -12.48 6.56 -5.47
C THR A 197 -11.89 5.96 -6.74
N VAL A 198 -12.79 5.40 -7.55
CA VAL A 198 -12.56 5.00 -8.93
C VAL A 198 -13.58 5.72 -9.81
N THR A 199 -13.14 6.26 -10.93
CA THR A 199 -14.05 6.87 -11.93
C THR A 199 -13.93 6.13 -13.25
N PHE A 200 -15.09 5.72 -13.77
CA PHE A 200 -15.25 5.07 -15.06
C PHE A 200 -15.82 6.10 -16.04
N TYR A 201 -15.10 6.36 -17.13
CA TYR A 201 -15.50 7.32 -18.16
C TYR A 201 -16.00 6.56 -19.38
N GLY A 202 -17.24 6.85 -19.74
CA GLY A 202 -17.87 6.40 -20.98
C GLY A 202 -17.86 7.47 -22.06
N GLN A 203 -18.57 7.18 -23.14
CA GLN A 203 -18.74 8.06 -24.30
C GLN A 203 -19.20 9.47 -23.88
N HIS A 204 -18.79 10.48 -24.63
CA HIS A 204 -19.05 11.91 -24.34
C HIS A 204 -18.55 12.38 -22.97
N ASN A 205 -17.61 11.66 -22.36
CA ASN A 205 -17.11 11.90 -20.99
C ASN A 205 -18.17 11.78 -19.90
N HIS A 206 -19.30 11.14 -20.20
CA HIS A 206 -20.23 10.70 -19.18
C HIS A 206 -19.50 9.74 -18.25
N ASN A 207 -19.73 9.83 -16.95
CA ASN A 207 -18.92 9.08 -16.00
C ASN A 207 -19.70 8.64 -14.76
N ILE A 208 -19.15 7.61 -14.15
CA ILE A 208 -19.62 7.04 -12.89
C ILE A 208 -18.42 7.05 -11.95
N THR A 209 -18.60 7.62 -10.75
CA THR A 209 -17.61 7.55 -9.67
C THR A 209 -18.14 6.66 -8.56
N MET A 210 -17.28 5.77 -8.06
CA MET A 210 -17.57 4.86 -6.94
C MET A 210 -16.49 4.99 -5.87
N GLY A 211 -16.86 4.81 -4.62
CA GLY A 211 -15.90 4.65 -3.53
C GLY A 211 -15.25 3.26 -3.55
N TRP A 212 -14.04 3.11 -3.01
CA TRP A 212 -13.40 1.80 -2.93
C TRP A 212 -14.21 0.80 -2.10
N GLU A 213 -14.85 1.22 -1.01
CA GLU A 213 -15.73 0.34 -0.23
C GLU A 213 -16.91 -0.20 -1.06
N GLU A 214 -17.50 0.65 -1.90
CA GLU A 214 -18.58 0.25 -2.82
C GLU A 214 -18.08 -0.73 -3.89
N LEU A 215 -16.89 -0.48 -4.45
CA LEU A 215 -16.25 -1.38 -5.41
C LEU A 215 -16.00 -2.76 -4.78
N GLN A 216 -15.51 -2.80 -3.54
CA GLN A 216 -15.26 -4.05 -2.81
C GLN A 216 -16.55 -4.80 -2.49
N ALA A 217 -17.62 -4.07 -2.15
CA ALA A 217 -18.91 -4.66 -1.85
C ALA A 217 -19.50 -5.45 -3.03
N CYS A 218 -19.13 -5.11 -4.28
CA CYS A 218 -19.54 -5.84 -5.48
C CYS A 218 -19.22 -7.35 -5.39
N CYS A 219 -18.14 -7.75 -4.69
CA CYS A 219 -17.72 -9.14 -4.55
C CYS A 219 -18.30 -9.86 -3.31
N LEU A 220 -18.94 -9.13 -2.38
CA LEU A 220 -19.31 -9.68 -1.06
C LEU A 220 -20.68 -10.38 -1.04
N GLU A 221 -21.49 -10.25 -2.09
CA GLU A 221 -22.79 -10.93 -2.18
C GLU A 221 -22.69 -12.43 -2.57
N GLY A 222 -21.48 -12.91 -2.89
CA GLY A 222 -21.24 -14.33 -3.25
C GLY A 222 -20.74 -15.23 -2.10
N VAL A 223 -20.51 -14.70 -0.89
CA VAL A 223 -19.86 -15.45 0.22
C VAL A 223 -20.87 -16.00 1.26
N THR A 224 -22.16 -15.77 1.08
CA THR A 224 -23.20 -16.40 1.92
C THR A 224 -24.09 -17.33 1.09
N ALA A 225 -23.59 -18.55 0.88
CA ALA A 225 -24.42 -19.73 0.58
C ALA A 225 -23.85 -20.95 1.31
#